data_AF-B5CLC6-F1
#
_entry.id   AF-B5CLC6-F1
#
_cell.length_a   1.000
_cell.length_b   1.000
_cell.length_c   1.000
_cell.angle_alpha   90.00
_cell.angle_beta   90.00
_cell.angle_gamma   90.00
#
_symmetry.space_group_name_H-M   'P 1'
#
loop_
_entity.id
_entity.type
_entity.pdbx_description
1 polymer ?
#
loop_
_entity_poly.entity_id
_entity_poly.type
_entity_poly.pdbx_seq_one_letter_code
_entity_poly.pdbx_strand_id
1 'polypeptide(L)'
;MRKLYCILLCGFIVLSVLGCADKDTFAGANREERIIMSLEKTYPEHTFQIVKPYDKYNGNYYAVCEDEKGIQFKVHTIMYDNRYHFGCYDQYLVEIEKKGNFINKTAEIAKKHGYDIRYDEDNQTLALVIDVDHTVDTSDVTETIVEILNAAPTLPEIDYPDTTFSTGVENYFSEPEMYKLLYDFVTEGKNIVGIGDVPINQREEEKATIEEAVVEAYNSAMKNKESY
;
A
#
# COMPACT_ATOMS: atom_id res chain seq x y z
N MET A 1 41.44 -35.56 -40.44
CA MET A 1 41.08 -36.30 -39.21
C MET A 1 40.83 -35.30 -38.09
N ARG A 2 39.57 -35.29 -37.63
CA ARG A 2 39.08 -35.12 -36.25
C ARG A 2 39.34 -33.81 -35.46
N LYS A 3 38.22 -33.11 -35.29
CA LYS A 3 37.84 -32.00 -34.39
C LYS A 3 38.40 -32.09 -32.96
N LEU A 4 38.72 -30.94 -32.37
CA LEU A 4 38.37 -30.63 -30.98
C LEU A 4 38.12 -29.12 -30.83
N TYR A 5 36.85 -28.78 -30.59
CA TYR A 5 36.40 -27.47 -30.16
C TYR A 5 36.69 -27.35 -28.66
N CYS A 6 37.54 -26.40 -28.26
CA CYS A 6 37.67 -26.01 -26.86
C CYS A 6 36.81 -24.78 -26.61
N ILE A 7 35.59 -25.03 -26.16
CA ILE A 7 34.69 -24.03 -25.59
C ILE A 7 35.30 -23.62 -24.25
N LEU A 8 35.91 -22.44 -24.18
CA LEU A 8 36.27 -21.79 -22.93
C LEU A 8 34.99 -21.19 -22.33
N LEU A 9 34.35 -21.98 -21.47
CA LEU A 9 33.31 -21.52 -20.55
C LEU A 9 33.99 -20.58 -19.53
N CYS A 10 33.91 -19.27 -19.75
CA CYS A 10 34.19 -18.28 -18.71
C CYS A 10 33.02 -18.30 -17.71
N GLY A 11 32.99 -19.32 -16.86
CA GLY A 11 32.16 -19.31 -15.65
C GLY A 11 32.72 -18.26 -14.70
N PHE A 12 32.02 -17.14 -14.57
CA PHE A 12 32.20 -16.22 -13.46
C PHE A 12 31.86 -16.96 -12.16
N ILE A 13 32.88 -17.50 -11.50
CA ILE A 13 32.79 -17.88 -10.09
C ILE A 13 33.00 -16.58 -9.32
N VAL A 14 31.90 -15.92 -8.97
CA VAL A 14 31.93 -14.86 -7.95
C VAL A 14 32.25 -15.55 -6.63
N LEU A 15 33.50 -15.45 -6.19
CA LEU A 15 33.90 -15.71 -4.81
C LEU A 15 33.22 -14.66 -3.93
N SER A 16 32.05 -14.98 -3.39
CA SER A 16 31.44 -14.25 -2.28
C SER A 16 31.80 -14.96 -0.96
N VAL A 17 33.03 -14.77 -0.49
CA VAL A 17 33.39 -15.06 0.91
C VAL A 17 34.43 -14.06 1.39
N LEU A 18 33.98 -12.98 2.03
CA LEU A 18 34.70 -12.29 3.11
C LEU A 18 33.78 -11.22 3.72
N GLY A 19 33.09 -11.62 4.78
CA GLY A 19 32.23 -10.75 5.58
C GLY A 19 30.97 -11.44 6.10
N CYS A 20 31.09 -12.60 6.78
CA CYS A 20 30.03 -13.03 7.68
C CYS A 20 30.06 -12.10 8.91
N ALA A 21 29.47 -10.92 8.76
CA ALA A 21 28.88 -10.21 9.88
C ALA A 21 27.43 -10.71 9.95
N ASP A 22 26.99 -11.12 11.12
CA ASP A 22 25.60 -11.52 11.35
C ASP A 22 24.67 -10.44 10.76
N LYS A 23 23.78 -10.86 9.86
CA LYS A 23 22.72 -10.01 9.29
C LYS A 23 21.64 -9.64 10.34
N ASP A 24 21.91 -9.86 11.62
CA ASP A 24 20.87 -10.33 12.54
C ASP A 24 20.30 -9.27 13.49
N THR A 25 20.66 -7.98 13.34
CA THR A 25 20.04 -6.93 14.19
C THR A 25 19.77 -5.63 13.45
N PHE A 26 18.54 -5.14 13.55
CA PHE A 26 18.09 -3.87 12.99
C PHE A 26 18.92 -2.67 13.52
N ALA A 27 19.37 -2.73 14.78
CA ALA A 27 20.24 -1.72 15.38
C ALA A 27 21.58 -1.50 14.64
N GLY A 28 22.08 -2.48 13.89
CA GLY A 28 23.33 -2.38 13.11
C GLY A 28 23.13 -2.01 11.63
N ALA A 29 21.89 -2.08 11.13
CA ALA A 29 21.57 -1.86 9.73
C ALA A 29 21.69 -0.38 9.35
N ASN A 30 22.22 -0.10 8.17
CA ASN A 30 22.18 1.22 7.55
C ASN A 30 20.76 1.54 7.04
N ARG A 31 20.53 2.77 6.58
CA ARG A 31 19.19 3.21 6.19
C ARG A 31 18.61 2.42 5.02
N GLU A 32 19.42 2.13 4.01
CA GLU A 32 19.00 1.35 2.85
C GLU A 32 18.66 -0.10 3.25
N GLU A 33 19.44 -0.71 4.14
CA GLU A 33 19.14 -2.02 4.71
C GLU A 33 17.83 -2.00 5.52
N ARG A 34 17.62 -0.96 6.34
CA ARG A 34 16.38 -0.78 7.12
C ARG A 34 15.14 -0.65 6.23
N ILE A 35 15.24 0.05 5.10
CA ILE A 35 14.16 0.12 4.10
C ILE A 35 13.82 -1.29 3.60
N ILE A 36 14.81 -2.08 3.21
CA ILE A 36 14.57 -3.45 2.73
C ILE A 36 13.98 -4.32 3.83
N MET A 37 14.53 -4.29 5.05
CA MET A 37 13.99 -5.03 6.20
C MET A 37 12.53 -4.67 6.50
N SER A 38 12.19 -3.38 6.42
CA SER A 38 10.81 -2.90 6.57
C SER A 38 9.89 -3.43 5.49
N LEU A 39 10.29 -3.39 4.22
CA LEU A 39 9.52 -3.92 3.11
C LEU A 39 9.32 -5.43 3.22
N GLU A 40 10.37 -6.19 3.49
CA GLU A 40 10.31 -7.66 3.61
C GLU A 40 9.52 -8.10 4.85
N LYS A 41 9.44 -7.26 5.89
CA LYS A 41 8.54 -7.51 7.01
C LYS A 41 7.08 -7.29 6.63
N THR A 42 6.76 -6.20 5.92
CA THR A 42 5.40 -5.90 5.46
C THR A 42 4.93 -6.87 4.37
N TYR A 43 5.83 -7.33 3.50
CA TYR A 43 5.57 -8.23 2.37
C TYR A 43 6.45 -9.50 2.46
N PRO A 44 6.13 -10.44 3.35
CA PRO A 44 7.01 -11.57 3.72
C PRO A 44 7.29 -12.56 2.58
N GLU A 45 6.45 -12.57 1.54
CA GLU A 45 6.64 -13.44 0.36
C GLU A 45 7.54 -12.82 -0.72
N HIS A 46 7.98 -11.58 -0.55
CA HIS A 46 8.72 -10.82 -1.54
C HIS A 46 10.13 -10.47 -1.09
N THR A 47 11.02 -10.27 -2.07
CA THR A 47 12.37 -9.77 -1.84
C THR A 47 12.58 -8.49 -2.61
N PHE A 48 13.32 -7.55 -2.05
CA PHE A 48 13.49 -6.23 -2.63
C PHE A 48 14.95 -5.84 -2.77
N GLN A 49 15.21 -4.95 -3.73
CA GLN A 49 16.51 -4.32 -3.89
C GLN A 49 16.41 -2.81 -4.06
N ILE A 50 17.43 -2.09 -3.61
CA ILE A 50 17.56 -0.65 -3.83
C ILE A 50 18.12 -0.39 -5.24
N VAL A 51 17.32 0.25 -6.09
CA VAL A 51 17.75 0.74 -7.42
C VAL A 51 18.34 2.15 -7.32
N LYS A 52 17.74 3.00 -6.48
CA LYS A 52 18.27 4.33 -6.13
C LYS A 52 18.25 4.50 -4.61
N PRO A 53 19.38 4.87 -3.98
CA PRO A 53 19.43 5.06 -2.54
C PRO A 53 18.51 6.21 -2.12
N TYR A 54 18.20 6.28 -0.82
CA TYR A 54 17.33 7.33 -0.33
C TYR A 54 18.06 8.69 -0.37
N ASP A 55 17.64 9.57 -1.26
CA ASP A 55 18.26 10.89 -1.41
C ASP A 55 17.25 11.90 -1.96
N LYS A 56 17.68 13.16 -2.07
CA LYS A 56 16.90 14.23 -2.66
C LYS A 56 16.99 14.19 -4.18
N TYR A 57 15.90 13.84 -4.83
CA TYR A 57 15.76 13.90 -6.28
C TYR A 57 14.63 14.87 -6.64
N ASN A 58 14.93 15.84 -7.52
CA ASN A 58 13.96 16.83 -7.99
C ASN A 58 13.19 17.57 -6.87
N GLY A 59 13.85 17.80 -5.73
CA GLY A 59 13.24 18.49 -4.59
C GLY A 59 12.65 17.56 -3.51
N ASN A 60 12.43 16.28 -3.82
CA ASN A 60 11.76 15.32 -2.94
C ASN A 60 12.71 14.23 -2.47
N TYR A 61 12.54 13.77 -1.22
CA TYR A 61 13.34 12.70 -0.65
C TYR A 61 12.66 11.35 -0.83
N TYR A 62 13.32 10.42 -1.53
CA TYR A 62 12.83 9.06 -1.71
C TYR A 62 13.97 8.10 -2.12
N ALA A 63 13.76 6.81 -1.89
CA ALA A 63 14.49 5.73 -2.53
C ALA A 63 13.64 5.14 -3.67
N VAL A 64 14.30 4.48 -4.63
CA VAL A 64 13.61 3.62 -5.61
C VAL A 64 13.99 2.19 -5.30
N CYS A 65 12.98 1.38 -5.01
CA CYS A 65 13.11 -0.06 -4.77
C CYS A 65 12.55 -0.83 -5.96
N GLU A 66 12.93 -2.10 -6.07
CA GLU A 66 12.42 -3.03 -7.08
C GLU A 66 12.19 -4.40 -6.45
N ASP A 67 11.07 -5.05 -6.79
CA ASP A 67 10.77 -6.43 -6.39
C ASP A 67 11.48 -7.46 -7.30
N GLU A 68 11.33 -8.76 -7.00
CA GLU A 68 11.92 -9.84 -7.79
C GLU A 68 11.35 -9.97 -9.22
N LYS A 69 10.25 -9.27 -9.53
CA LYS A 69 9.55 -9.27 -10.83
C LYS A 69 9.83 -8.01 -11.65
N GLY A 70 10.65 -7.08 -11.14
CA GLY A 70 11.01 -5.83 -11.81
C GLY A 70 9.98 -4.70 -11.66
N ILE A 71 9.10 -4.76 -10.65
CA ILE A 71 8.20 -3.66 -10.29
C ILE A 71 9.01 -2.64 -9.49
N GLN A 72 9.28 -1.48 -10.11
CA GLN A 72 9.93 -0.36 -9.44
C GLN A 72 8.91 0.54 -8.76
N PHE A 73 9.16 0.89 -7.51
CA PHE A 73 8.30 1.77 -6.72
C PHE A 73 9.16 2.67 -5.82
N LYS A 74 8.55 3.74 -5.30
CA LYS A 74 9.23 4.64 -4.37
C LYS A 74 8.99 4.24 -2.94
N VAL A 75 10.01 4.40 -2.12
CA VAL A 75 9.89 4.49 -0.66
C VAL A 75 10.20 5.92 -0.27
N HIS A 76 9.29 6.58 0.43
CA HIS A 76 9.44 7.98 0.80
C HIS A 76 9.00 8.23 2.24
N THR A 77 9.25 9.44 2.72
CA THR A 77 8.84 9.89 4.06
C THR A 77 9.24 8.90 5.16
N ILE A 78 10.50 8.98 5.60
CA ILE A 78 10.95 8.20 6.76
C ILE A 78 10.31 8.82 8.01
N MET A 79 9.39 8.09 8.64
CA MET A 79 8.62 8.51 9.81
C MET A 79 9.50 8.58 11.05
N TYR A 80 10.30 7.52 11.24
CA TYR A 80 11.25 7.37 12.32
C TYR A 80 12.55 6.84 11.76
N ASP A 81 13.67 7.33 12.27
CA ASP A 81 14.99 6.75 12.00
C ASP A 81 15.84 6.82 13.26
N ASN A 82 15.73 5.79 14.09
CA ASN A 82 16.55 5.66 15.28
C ASN A 82 16.92 4.20 15.55
N ARG A 83 17.70 3.97 16.60
CA ARG A 83 18.20 2.63 16.95
C ARG A 83 17.10 1.57 17.07
N TYR A 84 15.92 1.95 17.54
CA TYR A 84 14.82 1.03 17.85
C TYR A 84 13.65 1.14 16.88
N HIS A 85 13.46 2.27 16.20
CA HIS A 85 12.31 2.49 15.34
C HIS A 85 12.70 2.95 13.95
N PHE A 86 12.10 2.33 12.94
CA PHE A 86 12.13 2.80 11.57
C PHE A 86 10.81 2.56 10.86
N GLY A 87 10.23 3.62 10.32
CA GLY A 87 8.99 3.54 9.56
C GLY A 87 9.15 4.33 8.27
N CYS A 88 8.56 3.85 7.18
CA CYS A 88 8.53 4.55 5.91
C CYS A 88 7.22 4.27 5.17
N TYR A 89 6.85 5.16 4.25
CA TYR A 89 5.77 4.88 3.29
C TYR A 89 6.33 4.25 2.02
N ASP A 90 5.61 3.29 1.46
CA ASP A 90 5.97 2.64 0.20
C ASP A 90 4.84 2.65 -0.83
N GLN A 91 5.22 2.79 -2.11
CA GLN A 91 4.31 2.82 -3.25
C GLN A 91 4.16 1.46 -3.94
N TYR A 92 4.48 0.34 -3.26
CA TYR A 92 4.52 -0.95 -3.94
C TYR A 92 3.14 -1.38 -4.44
N LEU A 93 2.11 -1.28 -3.59
CA LEU A 93 0.73 -1.59 -3.97
C LEU A 93 0.20 -0.64 -5.04
N VAL A 94 0.50 0.66 -4.93
CA VAL A 94 0.13 1.69 -5.92
C VAL A 94 0.57 1.27 -7.33
N GLU A 95 1.81 0.78 -7.49
CA GLU A 95 2.33 0.36 -8.78
C GLU A 95 1.67 -0.93 -9.30
N ILE A 96 1.32 -1.86 -8.42
CA ILE A 96 0.56 -3.07 -8.76
C ILE A 96 -0.86 -2.69 -9.23
N GLU A 97 -1.52 -1.79 -8.51
CA GLU A 97 -2.86 -1.30 -8.82
C GLU A 97 -2.92 -0.53 -10.13
N LYS A 98 -1.94 0.35 -10.38
CA LYS A 98 -1.80 1.05 -11.66
C LYS A 98 -1.61 0.07 -12.81
N LYS A 99 -0.74 -0.94 -12.66
CA LYS A 99 -0.57 -2.00 -13.67
C LYS A 99 -1.84 -2.81 -13.89
N GLY A 100 -2.63 -3.04 -12.84
CA GLY A 100 -3.93 -3.71 -12.88
C GLY A 100 -5.08 -2.85 -13.43
N ASN A 101 -4.82 -1.57 -13.76
CA ASN A 101 -5.82 -0.57 -14.15
C ASN A 101 -6.93 -0.40 -13.09
N PHE A 102 -6.59 -0.55 -11.81
CA PHE A 102 -7.56 -0.62 -10.73
C PHE A 102 -8.36 0.68 -10.57
N ILE A 103 -7.69 1.83 -10.54
CA ILE A 103 -8.33 3.15 -10.37
C ILE A 103 -9.45 3.39 -11.40
N ASN A 104 -9.20 3.06 -12.68
CA ASN A 104 -10.20 3.23 -13.73
C ASN A 104 -11.36 2.24 -13.60
N LYS A 105 -11.09 0.96 -13.26
CA LYS A 105 -12.13 -0.04 -13.00
C LYS A 105 -13.02 0.40 -11.84
N THR A 106 -12.42 0.90 -10.76
CA THR A 106 -13.12 1.43 -9.59
C THR A 106 -14.03 2.60 -9.98
N ALA A 107 -13.56 3.52 -10.82
CA ALA A 107 -14.38 4.62 -11.33
C ALA A 107 -15.55 4.15 -12.22
N GLU A 108 -15.34 3.13 -13.06
CA GLU A 108 -16.40 2.54 -13.88
C GLU A 108 -17.48 1.85 -13.03
N ILE A 109 -17.08 1.10 -12.01
CA ILE A 109 -17.99 0.42 -11.06
C ILE A 109 -18.78 1.45 -10.26
N ALA A 110 -18.12 2.43 -9.64
CA ALA A 110 -18.80 3.48 -8.88
C ALA A 110 -19.86 4.19 -9.73
N LYS A 111 -19.51 4.57 -10.96
CA LYS A 111 -20.42 5.23 -11.89
C LYS A 111 -21.64 4.39 -12.26
N LYS A 112 -21.48 3.07 -12.39
CA LYS A 112 -22.59 2.12 -12.65
C LYS A 112 -23.62 2.15 -11.51
N HIS A 113 -23.18 2.37 -10.27
CA HIS A 113 -24.03 2.48 -9.09
C HIS A 113 -24.45 3.94 -8.77
N GLY A 114 -24.02 4.91 -9.57
CA GLY A 114 -24.38 6.32 -9.37
C GLY A 114 -23.50 7.07 -8.37
N TYR A 115 -22.33 6.53 -8.04
CA TYR A 115 -21.32 7.16 -7.20
C TYR A 115 -20.16 7.71 -8.04
N ASP A 116 -19.37 8.59 -7.42
CA ASP A 116 -18.11 9.09 -7.96
C ASP A 116 -16.91 8.50 -7.19
N ILE A 117 -15.76 8.46 -7.85
CA ILE A 117 -14.47 8.16 -7.22
C ILE A 117 -13.62 9.42 -7.16
N ARG A 118 -13.01 9.68 -6.01
CA ARG A 118 -11.95 10.67 -5.83
C ARG A 118 -10.61 9.95 -5.70
N TYR A 119 -9.77 10.07 -6.72
CA TYR A 119 -8.36 9.69 -6.66
C TYR A 119 -7.51 10.93 -6.39
N ASP A 120 -6.77 10.92 -5.28
CA ASP A 120 -5.77 11.93 -4.96
C ASP A 120 -4.38 11.36 -5.28
N GLU A 121 -3.78 11.81 -6.38
CA GLU A 121 -2.47 11.35 -6.83
C GLU A 121 -1.34 11.85 -5.92
N ASP A 122 -1.49 13.00 -5.27
CA ASP A 122 -0.42 13.54 -4.41
C ASP A 122 -0.34 12.76 -3.10
N ASN A 123 -1.49 12.37 -2.55
CA ASN A 123 -1.58 11.60 -1.30
C ASN A 123 -1.74 10.09 -1.52
N GLN A 124 -1.85 9.64 -2.77
CA GLN A 124 -2.12 8.24 -3.14
C GLN A 124 -3.28 7.66 -2.32
N THR A 125 -4.46 8.30 -2.42
CA THR A 125 -5.69 7.82 -1.79
C THR A 125 -6.81 7.67 -2.82
N LEU A 126 -7.69 6.69 -2.59
CA LEU A 126 -8.82 6.39 -3.44
C LEU A 126 -10.08 6.33 -2.58
N ALA A 127 -11.06 7.18 -2.87
CA ALA A 127 -12.29 7.29 -2.09
C ALA A 127 -13.54 7.15 -2.96
N LEU A 128 -14.49 6.30 -2.53
CA LEU A 128 -15.87 6.31 -2.99
C LEU A 128 -16.61 7.49 -2.36
N VAL A 129 -17.22 8.34 -3.17
CA VAL A 129 -17.90 9.55 -2.70
C VAL A 129 -19.40 9.30 -2.63
N ILE A 130 -19.97 9.44 -1.43
CA ILE A 130 -21.37 9.15 -1.12
C ILE A 130 -22.05 10.45 -0.67
N ASP A 131 -22.95 10.97 -1.49
CA ASP A 131 -23.69 12.19 -1.19
C ASP A 131 -24.86 11.91 -0.24
N VAL A 132 -24.77 12.42 0.99
CA VAL A 132 -25.80 12.24 2.03
C VAL A 132 -26.91 13.30 1.98
N ASP A 133 -26.88 14.24 1.03
CA ASP A 133 -28.04 15.10 0.74
C ASP A 133 -29.14 14.39 -0.05
N HIS A 134 -28.81 13.25 -0.64
CA HIS A 134 -29.76 12.32 -1.24
C HIS A 134 -30.00 11.11 -0.32
N THR A 135 -31.04 10.33 -0.62
CA THR A 135 -31.30 9.08 0.08
C THR A 135 -30.16 8.10 -0.19
N VAL A 136 -29.46 7.66 0.86
CA VAL A 136 -28.41 6.65 0.78
C VAL A 136 -28.96 5.28 1.16
N ASP A 137 -28.76 4.29 0.29
CA ASP A 137 -28.96 2.87 0.60
C ASP A 137 -27.60 2.26 0.97
N THR A 138 -27.39 1.98 2.26
CA THR A 138 -26.14 1.42 2.76
C THR A 138 -25.85 0.02 2.23
N SER A 139 -26.88 -0.72 1.78
CA SER A 139 -26.69 -2.03 1.14
C SER A 139 -26.07 -1.87 -0.24
N ASP A 140 -26.55 -0.93 -1.05
CA ASP A 140 -25.96 -0.62 -2.37
C ASP A 140 -24.54 -0.04 -2.26
N VAL A 141 -24.26 0.80 -1.24
CA VAL A 141 -22.90 1.23 -0.92
C VAL A 141 -21.99 0.02 -0.64
N THR A 142 -22.45 -0.91 0.19
CA THR A 142 -21.70 -2.13 0.54
C THR A 142 -21.45 -2.99 -0.69
N GLU A 143 -22.46 -3.19 -1.54
CA GLU A 143 -22.32 -3.95 -2.80
C GLU A 143 -21.35 -3.29 -3.77
N THR A 144 -21.38 -1.96 -3.87
CA THR A 144 -20.44 -1.19 -4.69
C THR A 144 -19.00 -1.38 -4.20
N ILE A 145 -18.77 -1.25 -2.90
CA ILE A 145 -17.46 -1.47 -2.27
C ILE A 145 -16.95 -2.89 -2.58
N VAL A 146 -17.80 -3.89 -2.37
CA VAL A 146 -17.46 -5.28 -2.63
C VAL A 146 -17.16 -5.55 -4.12
N GLU A 147 -17.94 -4.99 -5.04
CA GLU A 147 -17.67 -5.10 -6.49
C GLU A 147 -16.33 -4.44 -6.86
N ILE A 148 -15.99 -3.30 -6.23
CA ILE A 148 -14.68 -2.64 -6.38
C ILE A 148 -13.57 -3.56 -5.86
N LEU A 149 -13.67 -4.11 -4.65
CA LEU A 149 -12.65 -4.98 -4.07
C LEU A 149 -12.40 -6.22 -4.94
N ASN A 150 -13.45 -6.82 -5.48
CA ASN A 150 -13.34 -7.96 -6.39
C ASN A 150 -12.67 -7.63 -7.75
N ALA A 151 -12.59 -6.34 -8.12
CA ALA A 151 -11.92 -5.87 -9.31
C ALA A 151 -10.42 -5.57 -9.10
N ALA A 152 -9.93 -5.65 -7.86
CA ALA A 152 -8.53 -5.48 -7.52
C ALA A 152 -7.65 -6.49 -8.26
N PRO A 153 -6.43 -6.10 -8.67
CA PRO A 153 -5.46 -7.09 -9.15
C PRO A 153 -5.11 -8.05 -8.02
N THR A 154 -4.41 -9.15 -8.35
CA THR A 154 -3.81 -9.99 -7.31
C THR A 154 -2.78 -9.17 -6.53
N LEU A 155 -3.10 -8.92 -5.26
CA LEU A 155 -2.23 -8.23 -4.32
C LEU A 155 -1.35 -9.23 -3.56
N PRO A 156 -0.15 -8.82 -3.11
CA PRO A 156 0.67 -9.63 -2.22
C PRO A 156 -0.03 -9.84 -0.87
N GLU A 157 0.39 -10.87 -0.14
CA GLU A 157 0.08 -10.95 1.29
C GLU A 157 0.77 -9.80 2.04
N ILE A 158 0.03 -9.16 2.95
CA ILE A 158 0.49 -8.00 3.71
C ILE A 158 0.41 -8.35 5.19
N ASP A 159 1.55 -8.30 5.88
CA ASP A 159 1.58 -8.27 7.34
C ASP A 159 1.43 -6.82 7.80
N TYR A 160 0.20 -6.44 8.14
CA TYR A 160 -0.12 -5.06 8.48
C TYR A 160 0.68 -4.61 9.71
N PRO A 161 1.47 -3.53 9.59
CA PRO A 161 2.43 -3.20 10.63
C PRO A 161 1.75 -2.63 11.87
N ASP A 162 2.22 -3.06 13.05
CA ASP A 162 1.94 -2.35 14.29
C ASP A 162 2.73 -1.04 14.29
N THR A 163 2.04 0.07 14.05
CA THR A 163 2.63 1.41 14.05
C THR A 163 2.76 2.01 15.46
N THR A 164 2.37 1.27 16.50
CA THR A 164 2.45 1.73 17.89
C THR A 164 3.90 1.90 18.33
N PHE A 165 4.18 3.07 18.89
CA PHE A 165 5.51 3.39 19.42
C PHE A 165 5.70 2.79 20.81
N SER A 166 6.80 2.06 21.04
CA SER A 166 7.13 1.51 22.35
C SER A 166 8.61 1.67 22.69
N THR A 167 8.93 2.10 23.91
CA THR A 167 10.33 2.35 24.28
C THR A 167 11.08 1.05 24.54
N GLY A 168 12.21 0.83 23.86
CA GLY A 168 13.15 -0.27 24.14
C GLY A 168 12.83 -1.58 23.42
N VAL A 169 11.81 -1.62 22.57
CA VAL A 169 11.52 -2.72 21.65
C VAL A 169 11.81 -2.26 20.22
N GLU A 170 12.43 -3.12 19.42
CA GLU A 170 12.63 -2.81 18.00
C GLU A 170 11.29 -2.89 17.26
N ASN A 171 10.91 -1.81 16.59
CA ASN A 171 9.75 -1.76 15.71
C ASN A 171 10.12 -1.11 14.39
N TYR A 172 10.16 -1.92 13.33
CA TYR A 172 10.34 -1.45 11.96
C TYR A 172 9.22 -1.92 11.06
N PHE A 173 8.85 -1.09 10.10
CA PHE A 173 7.78 -1.39 9.14
C PHE A 173 7.87 -0.52 7.89
N SER A 174 7.22 -0.95 6.81
CA SER A 174 6.76 -0.06 5.76
C SER A 174 5.23 0.00 5.79
N GLU A 175 4.67 1.20 5.69
CA GLU A 175 3.23 1.39 5.55
C GLU A 175 2.91 1.57 4.05
N PRO A 176 2.16 0.66 3.43
CA PRO A 176 1.85 0.78 2.02
C PRO A 176 0.93 1.99 1.77
N GLU A 177 1.12 2.70 0.66
CA GLU A 177 0.14 3.64 0.15
C GLU A 177 -0.96 2.90 -0.63
N MET A 178 -2.17 3.48 -0.67
CA MET A 178 -3.35 2.87 -1.28
C MET A 178 -3.70 1.44 -0.80
N TYR A 179 -3.31 0.98 0.39
CA TYR A 179 -3.77 -0.34 0.88
C TYR A 179 -5.25 -0.41 1.27
N LYS A 180 -5.95 0.72 1.27
CA LYS A 180 -7.34 0.87 1.68
C LYS A 180 -8.14 1.64 0.63
N LEU A 181 -9.37 1.18 0.38
CA LEU A 181 -10.40 1.97 -0.27
C LEU A 181 -11.12 2.78 0.81
N LEU A 182 -11.13 4.10 0.67
CA LEU A 182 -11.92 4.98 1.51
C LEU A 182 -13.36 5.07 0.98
N TYR A 183 -14.31 5.36 1.86
CA TYR A 183 -15.66 5.76 1.47
C TYR A 183 -16.08 6.97 2.29
N ASP A 184 -16.27 8.09 1.59
CA ASP A 184 -16.50 9.40 2.16
C ASP A 184 -17.98 9.78 2.02
N PHE A 185 -18.63 10.01 3.14
CA PHE A 185 -19.96 10.61 3.19
C PHE A 185 -19.82 12.13 3.16
N VAL A 186 -20.39 12.77 2.13
CA VAL A 186 -20.24 14.20 1.85
C VAL A 186 -21.59 14.90 1.69
N THR A 187 -21.60 16.21 1.89
CA THR A 187 -22.75 17.08 1.56
C THR A 187 -22.54 17.82 0.23
N GLU A 188 -23.54 18.56 -0.25
CA GLU A 188 -23.57 19.35 -1.50
C GLU A 188 -22.43 20.39 -1.55
N GLY A 189 -21.95 20.85 -0.38
CA GLY A 189 -20.75 21.68 -0.23
C GLY A 189 -19.42 20.92 -0.25
N LYS A 190 -19.46 19.59 -0.45
CA LYS A 190 -18.35 18.62 -0.39
C LYS A 190 -17.59 18.59 0.93
N ASN A 191 -18.24 18.98 2.02
CA ASN A 191 -17.70 18.76 3.36
C ASN A 191 -17.85 17.27 3.68
N ILE A 192 -16.75 16.65 4.09
CA ILE A 192 -16.77 15.28 4.57
C ILE A 192 -17.40 15.28 5.95
N VAL A 193 -18.52 14.57 6.09
CA VAL A 193 -19.29 14.44 7.34
C VAL A 193 -19.16 13.05 7.96
N GLY A 194 -18.70 12.06 7.19
CA GLY A 194 -18.29 10.74 7.69
C GLY A 194 -17.28 10.10 6.76
N ILE A 195 -16.43 9.24 7.31
CA ILE A 195 -15.42 8.47 6.57
C ILE A 195 -15.44 7.06 7.12
N GLY A 196 -15.29 6.09 6.25
CA GLY A 196 -14.74 4.80 6.64
C GLY A 196 -13.74 4.30 5.61
N ASP A 197 -13.15 3.16 5.90
CA ASP A 197 -12.16 2.53 5.05
C ASP A 197 -12.30 1.01 5.08
N VAL A 198 -11.82 0.37 4.02
CA VAL A 198 -11.76 -1.08 3.89
C VAL A 198 -10.43 -1.45 3.23
N PRO A 199 -9.66 -2.40 3.76
CA PRO A 199 -8.46 -2.91 3.10
C PRO A 199 -8.78 -3.43 1.69
N ILE A 200 -7.93 -3.16 0.70
CA ILE A 200 -8.20 -3.56 -0.69
C ILE A 200 -8.10 -5.07 -0.90
N ASN A 201 -7.37 -5.77 -0.03
CA ASN A 201 -7.29 -7.22 -0.03
C ASN A 201 -8.42 -7.91 0.77
N GLN A 202 -9.37 -7.15 1.32
CA GLN A 202 -10.55 -7.69 2.00
C GLN A 202 -11.42 -8.50 1.03
N ARG A 203 -11.91 -9.65 1.49
CA ARG A 203 -12.60 -10.62 0.63
C ARG A 203 -14.13 -10.60 0.81
N GLU A 204 -14.84 -11.09 -0.21
CA GLU A 204 -16.31 -11.17 -0.25
C GLU A 204 -16.92 -11.85 1.00
N GLU A 205 -16.29 -12.89 1.54
CA GLU A 205 -16.78 -13.58 2.73
C GLU A 205 -16.86 -12.67 3.98
N GLU A 206 -16.19 -11.51 3.95
CA GLU A 206 -16.20 -10.49 5.00
C GLU A 206 -17.24 -9.38 4.72
N LYS A 207 -18.11 -9.54 3.70
CA LYS A 207 -19.15 -8.58 3.33
C LYS A 207 -20.02 -8.13 4.51
N ALA A 208 -20.37 -9.03 5.43
CA ALA A 208 -21.16 -8.69 6.61
C ALA A 208 -20.45 -7.67 7.52
N THR A 209 -19.12 -7.78 7.63
CA THR A 209 -18.30 -6.82 8.39
C THR A 209 -18.21 -5.47 7.68
N ILE A 210 -18.10 -5.48 6.34
CA ILE A 210 -18.15 -4.25 5.53
C ILE A 210 -19.52 -3.56 5.71
N GLU A 211 -20.61 -4.32 5.66
CA GLU A 211 -21.98 -3.80 5.81
C GLU A 211 -22.17 -3.11 7.16
N GLU A 212 -21.74 -3.76 8.25
CA GLU A 212 -21.80 -3.19 9.60
C GLU A 212 -21.00 -1.87 9.68
N ALA A 213 -19.76 -1.87 9.17
CA ALA A 213 -18.91 -0.68 9.17
C ALA A 213 -19.50 0.48 8.34
N VAL A 214 -20.07 0.19 7.16
CA VAL A 214 -20.73 1.19 6.31
C VAL A 214 -21.95 1.79 7.03
N VAL A 215 -22.77 0.97 7.68
CA VAL A 215 -23.94 1.43 8.45
C VAL A 215 -23.51 2.31 9.63
N GLU A 216 -22.46 1.93 10.36
CA GLU A 216 -21.92 2.74 11.45
C GLU A 216 -21.39 4.08 10.96
N ALA A 217 -20.59 4.08 9.89
CA ALA A 217 -20.03 5.30 9.29
C ALA A 217 -21.13 6.21 8.76
N TYR A 218 -22.17 5.67 8.10
CA TYR A 218 -23.34 6.43 7.65
C TYR A 218 -24.11 7.05 8.82
N ASN A 219 -24.39 6.28 9.88
CA ASN A 219 -25.09 6.80 11.06
C ASN A 219 -24.29 7.91 11.76
N SER A 220 -22.96 7.81 11.77
CA SER A 220 -22.07 8.88 12.24
C SER A 220 -22.14 10.11 11.33
N ALA A 221 -22.12 9.90 10.01
CA ALA A 221 -22.23 10.94 9.00
C ALA A 221 -23.51 11.76 9.16
N MET A 222 -24.65 11.11 9.37
CA MET A 222 -25.94 11.79 9.55
C MET A 222 -25.98 12.65 10.83
N LYS A 223 -25.38 12.18 11.93
CA LYS A 223 -25.26 12.99 13.16
C LYS A 223 -24.37 14.22 12.96
N ASN A 224 -23.26 14.05 12.25
CA ASN A 224 -22.34 15.15 11.97
C ASN A 224 -22.95 16.17 11.01
N LYS A 225 -23.73 15.71 10.02
CA LYS A 225 -24.46 16.56 9.09
C LYS A 225 -25.41 17.52 9.81
N GLU A 226 -26.12 17.07 10.84
CA GLU A 226 -27.02 17.91 11.66
C GLU A 226 -26.28 18.99 12.49
N SER A 227 -24.95 18.88 12.62
CA SER A 227 -24.11 19.81 13.37
C SER A 227 -23.55 20.96 12.53
N TYR A 228 -23.76 20.93 11.20
CA TYR A 228 -23.38 21.97 10.25
C TYR A 228 -24.59 22.81 9.82
#